data_AF-A0A9E5M2W5-F1
#
_entry.id   AF-A0A9E5M2W5-F1
#
_cell.length_a   1.000
_cell.length_b   1.000
_cell.length_c   1.000
_cell.angle_alpha   90.00
_cell.angle_beta   90.00
_cell.angle_gamma   90.00
#
_symmetry.space_group_name_H-M   'P 1'
#
loop_
_entity.id
_entity.type
_entity.pdbx_description
1 polymer ?
#
loop_
_entity_poly.entity_id
_entity_poly.type
_entity_poly.pdbx_seq_one_letter_code
_entity_poly.pdbx_strand_id
1 'polypeptide(L)'
;MKSPHLHLPFWIRVPATTANLGPGFDAFGLALDLHNYIAVEPGAPEVPDPFAAEIVDAYHKARGLAPKPYRLVVRGLVPPARGLGSSATIRLGMLAALDKLNKRSLDLPWLIQTATALEGHPDNITAAALGGFVVCGGQKPARAK
;
A
#
# COMPACT_ATOMS: atom_id res chain seq x y z
N MET A 1 24.78 2.22 -23.30
CA MET A 1 24.95 1.89 -21.87
C MET A 1 23.84 0.93 -21.48
N LYS A 2 24.17 -0.31 -21.09
CA LYS A 2 23.17 -1.28 -20.61
C LYS A 2 22.82 -0.87 -19.19
N SER A 3 21.54 -0.57 -18.90
CA SER A 3 21.07 -0.43 -17.53
C SER A 3 21.48 -1.68 -16.75
N PRO A 4 22.09 -1.55 -15.56
CA PRO A 4 22.36 -2.71 -14.74
C PRO A 4 21.01 -3.36 -14.47
N HIS A 5 20.86 -4.63 -14.87
CA HIS A 5 19.69 -5.41 -14.51
C HIS A 5 19.73 -5.58 -12.99
N LEU A 6 19.13 -4.63 -12.26
CA LEU A 6 18.95 -4.74 -10.82
C LEU A 6 18.09 -5.97 -10.58
N HIS A 7 18.69 -6.95 -9.92
CA HIS A 7 17.99 -8.15 -9.47
C HIS A 7 17.16 -7.75 -8.26
N LEU A 8 15.93 -7.32 -8.52
CA LEU A 8 14.93 -7.14 -7.48
C LEU A 8 14.65 -8.51 -6.84
N PRO A 9 14.90 -8.68 -5.54
CA PRO A 9 14.87 -10.00 -4.91
C PRO A 9 13.46 -10.59 -4.83
N PHE A 10 12.42 -9.76 -4.87
CA PHE A 10 11.03 -10.17 -4.83
C PHE A 10 10.10 -9.04 -5.27
N TRP A 11 8.85 -9.41 -5.57
CA TRP A 11 7.74 -8.49 -5.82
C TRP A 11 6.60 -8.78 -4.84
N ILE A 12 5.95 -7.74 -4.34
CA ILE A 12 4.68 -7.83 -3.63
C ILE A 12 3.57 -7.56 -4.63
N ARG A 13 2.74 -8.57 -4.88
CA ARG A 13 1.54 -8.42 -5.72
C ARG A 13 0.40 -7.88 -4.86
N VAL A 14 -0.23 -6.78 -5.29
CA VAL A 14 -1.35 -6.15 -4.58
C VAL A 14 -2.48 -5.90 -5.59
N PRO A 15 -3.72 -6.37 -5.33
CA PRO A 15 -4.85 -6.14 -6.23
C PRO A 15 -5.29 -4.67 -6.17
N ALA A 16 -5.75 -4.17 -7.30
CA ALA A 16 -6.54 -2.95 -7.42
C ALA A 16 -7.83 -3.10 -6.62
N THR A 17 -8.45 -1.98 -6.31
CA THR A 17 -9.69 -1.98 -5.56
C THR A 17 -10.63 -0.90 -6.06
N THR A 18 -11.92 -1.14 -5.96
CA THR A 18 -12.92 -0.07 -6.04
C THR A 18 -13.56 0.11 -4.67
N ALA A 19 -14.01 1.32 -4.39
CA ALA A 19 -14.72 1.66 -3.16
C ALA A 19 -15.88 2.61 -3.48
N ASN A 20 -16.54 3.17 -2.46
CA ASN A 20 -17.73 4.01 -2.63
C ASN A 20 -18.86 3.30 -3.39
N LEU A 21 -19.04 2.01 -3.08
CA LEU A 21 -20.06 1.15 -3.68
C LEU A 21 -21.46 1.55 -3.16
N GLY A 22 -22.07 2.53 -3.83
CA GLY A 22 -23.42 3.01 -3.50
C GLY A 22 -23.49 3.61 -2.09
N PRO A 23 -24.37 3.10 -1.19
CA PRO A 23 -24.56 3.68 0.14
C PRO A 23 -23.36 3.49 1.09
N GLY A 24 -22.36 2.67 0.73
CA GLY A 24 -21.20 2.36 1.55
C GLY A 24 -20.00 3.29 1.35
N PHE A 25 -20.23 4.61 1.33
CA PHE A 25 -19.15 5.61 1.24
C PHE A 25 -18.13 5.43 2.37
N ASP A 26 -16.83 5.40 2.05
CA ASP A 26 -15.70 5.10 2.95
C ASP A 26 -15.80 3.79 3.77
N ALA A 27 -16.76 2.92 3.46
CA ALA A 27 -17.06 1.71 4.20
C ALA A 27 -16.91 0.45 3.34
N PHE A 28 -17.33 0.48 2.08
CA PHE A 28 -17.28 -0.70 1.22
C PHE A 28 -16.07 -0.66 0.30
N GLY A 29 -15.29 -1.74 0.31
CA GLY A 29 -14.19 -1.95 -0.63
C GLY A 29 -14.32 -3.30 -1.33
N LEU A 30 -13.89 -3.36 -2.59
CA LEU A 30 -13.85 -4.59 -3.38
C LEU A 30 -12.52 -4.71 -4.11
N ALA A 31 -11.79 -5.80 -3.88
CA ALA A 31 -10.61 -6.16 -4.67
C ALA A 31 -11.00 -6.59 -6.08
N LEU A 32 -10.18 -6.20 -7.05
CA LEU A 32 -10.37 -6.46 -8.47
C LEU A 32 -9.26 -7.38 -9.00
N ASP A 33 -9.52 -8.09 -10.09
CA ASP A 33 -8.52 -8.91 -10.79
C ASP A 33 -7.63 -8.06 -11.73
N LEU A 34 -7.04 -7.01 -11.16
CA LEU A 34 -6.09 -6.10 -11.79
C LEU A 34 -5.04 -5.80 -10.72
N HIS A 35 -3.76 -5.82 -11.04
CA HIS A 35 -2.72 -5.82 -10.00
C HIS A 35 -1.60 -4.83 -10.26
N ASN A 36 -1.06 -4.30 -9.16
CA ASN A 36 0.27 -3.73 -9.11
C ASN A 36 1.24 -4.72 -8.45
N TYR A 37 2.49 -4.64 -8.86
CA TYR A 37 3.62 -5.38 -8.33
C TYR A 37 4.61 -4.35 -7.80
N ILE A 38 4.84 -4.38 -6.50
CA ILE A 38 5.63 -3.40 -5.78
C ILE A 38 6.93 -4.05 -5.30
N ALA A 39 8.04 -3.38 -5.52
CA ALA A 39 9.32 -3.73 -4.95
C ALA A 39 9.99 -2.47 -4.39
N VAL A 40 10.91 -2.68 -3.45
CA VAL A 40 11.69 -1.61 -2.83
C VAL A 40 13.17 -1.96 -2.82
N GLU A 41 14.02 -0.98 -3.05
CA GLU A 41 15.47 -1.12 -3.07
C GLU A 41 16.10 -0.16 -2.05
N PRO A 42 17.15 -0.57 -1.32
CA PRO A 42 17.92 0.37 -0.52
C PRO A 42 18.58 1.44 -1.39
N GLY A 43 18.55 2.70 -0.92
CA GLY A 43 19.22 3.82 -1.58
C GLY A 43 18.26 4.95 -1.95
N ALA A 44 18.82 6.14 -2.18
CA ALA A 44 18.04 7.29 -2.59
C ALA A 44 17.55 7.14 -4.04
N PRO A 45 16.32 7.59 -4.34
CA PRO A 45 15.87 7.66 -5.72
C PRO A 45 16.66 8.76 -6.46
N GLU A 46 16.92 8.56 -7.76
CA GLU A 46 17.57 9.56 -8.62
C GLU A 46 16.71 10.82 -8.79
N VAL A 47 15.39 10.64 -8.81
CA VAL A 47 14.40 11.70 -8.87
C VAL A 47 13.58 11.66 -7.58
N PRO A 48 13.39 12.78 -6.85
CA PRO A 48 12.56 12.81 -5.66
C PRO A 48 11.15 12.29 -5.92
N ASP A 49 10.70 11.37 -5.07
CA ASP A 49 9.34 10.84 -5.06
C ASP A 49 8.72 11.11 -3.68
N PRO A 50 7.99 12.24 -3.52
CA PRO A 50 7.39 12.61 -2.24
C PRO A 50 6.40 11.57 -1.71
N PHE A 51 5.71 10.86 -2.60
CA PHE A 51 4.73 9.85 -2.23
C PHE A 51 5.43 8.62 -1.63
N ALA A 52 6.49 8.14 -2.26
CA ALA A 52 7.32 7.07 -1.71
C ALA A 52 8.00 7.51 -0.40
N ALA A 53 8.48 8.76 -0.32
CA ALA A 53 9.12 9.31 0.88
C ALA A 53 8.17 9.32 2.10
N GLU A 54 6.92 9.75 1.91
CA GLU A 54 5.89 9.72 2.97
C GLU A 54 5.70 8.31 3.54
N ILE A 55 5.64 7.29 2.67
CA ILE A 55 5.47 5.89 3.07
C ILE A 55 6.70 5.37 3.83
N VAL A 56 7.90 5.73 3.38
CA VAL A 56 9.16 5.36 4.02
C VAL A 56 9.28 6.00 5.41
N ASP A 57 8.89 7.27 5.56
CA ASP A 57 8.90 7.97 6.84
C ASP A 57 7.90 7.36 7.82
N ALA A 58 6.69 7.05 7.34
CA ALA A 58 5.67 6.36 8.12
C ALA A 58 6.14 4.97 8.59
N TYR A 59 6.79 4.21 7.71
CA TYR A 59 7.41 2.92 8.04
C TYR A 59 8.44 3.05 9.17
N HIS A 60 9.40 3.97 9.04
CA HIS A 60 10.43 4.17 10.06
C HIS A 60 9.84 4.60 11.39
N LYS A 61 8.90 5.56 11.38
CA LYS A 61 8.22 6.03 12.58
C LYS A 61 7.44 4.91 13.27
N ALA A 62 6.63 4.16 12.52
CA ALA A 62 5.80 3.09 13.06
C ALA A 62 6.62 1.88 13.56
N ARG A 63 7.80 1.62 12.99
CA ARG A 63 8.71 0.54 13.42
C ARG A 63 9.81 0.99 14.38
N GLY A 64 9.90 2.27 14.73
CA GLY A 64 10.94 2.82 15.62
C GLY A 64 12.35 2.67 15.04
N LEU A 65 12.51 2.83 13.74
CA LEU A 65 13.77 2.63 13.01
C LEU A 65 14.43 3.97 12.66
N ALA A 66 15.76 3.99 12.60
CA ALA A 66 16.49 5.13 12.08
C ALA A 66 16.15 5.36 10.59
N PRO A 67 15.98 6.62 10.14
CA PRO A 67 15.68 6.92 8.74
C PRO A 67 16.73 6.37 7.77
N LYS A 68 16.27 5.69 6.73
CA LYS A 68 17.10 5.18 5.62
C LYS A 68 16.37 5.39 4.29
N PRO A 69 17.09 5.77 3.21
CA PRO A 69 16.44 5.97 1.93
C PRO A 69 16.12 4.63 1.26
N TYR A 70 14.95 4.58 0.62
CA TYR A 70 14.55 3.48 -0.26
C TYR A 70 13.99 4.02 -1.56
N ARG A 71 14.17 3.26 -2.63
CA ARG A 71 13.62 3.51 -3.95
C ARG A 71 12.42 2.60 -4.19
N LEU A 72 11.31 3.19 -4.63
CA LEU A 72 10.12 2.47 -5.06
C LEU A 72 10.29 1.98 -6.51
N VAL A 73 9.95 0.73 -6.77
CA VAL A 73 9.76 0.20 -8.12
C VAL A 73 8.35 -0.37 -8.25
N VAL A 74 7.58 0.14 -9.20
CA VAL A 74 6.21 -0.29 -9.47
C VAL A 74 6.14 -0.89 -10.88
N ARG A 75 5.47 -2.04 -10.99
CA ARG A 75 4.98 -2.61 -12.24
C ARG A 75 3.49 -2.87 -12.13
N GLY A 76 2.79 -2.97 -13.24
CA GLY A 76 1.35 -3.26 -13.26
C GLY A 76 0.56 -2.18 -14.00
N LEU A 77 -0.75 -2.35 -13.98
CA LEU A 77 -1.67 -1.58 -14.82
C LEU A 77 -2.75 -0.87 -14.01
N VAL A 78 -2.62 -0.75 -12.68
CA VAL A 78 -3.62 -0.03 -11.87
C VAL A 78 -3.45 1.47 -12.09
N PRO A 79 -4.33 2.13 -12.87
CA PRO A 79 -4.10 3.50 -13.27
C PRO A 79 -4.28 4.45 -12.06
N PRO A 80 -3.37 5.43 -11.90
CA PRO A 80 -3.52 6.44 -10.86
C PRO A 80 -4.74 7.32 -11.12
N ALA A 81 -5.37 7.82 -10.05
CA ALA A 81 -6.48 8.78 -10.12
C ALA A 81 -7.65 8.34 -11.04
N ARG A 82 -8.05 7.07 -10.96
CA ARG A 82 -9.22 6.50 -11.67
C ARG A 82 -10.20 5.75 -10.77
N GLY A 83 -10.10 5.92 -9.45
CA GLY A 83 -10.96 5.19 -8.50
C GLY A 83 -10.66 3.69 -8.37
N LEU A 84 -9.47 3.26 -8.84
CA LEU A 84 -9.02 1.85 -8.81
C LEU A 84 -8.00 1.56 -7.69
N GLY A 85 -7.90 2.43 -6.69
CA GLY A 85 -7.07 2.19 -5.50
C GLY A 85 -5.56 2.10 -5.75
N SER A 86 -5.04 2.77 -6.79
CA SER A 86 -3.60 2.71 -7.12
C SER A 86 -2.72 3.15 -5.94
N SER A 87 -3.10 4.23 -5.24
CA SER A 87 -2.44 4.69 -4.01
C SER A 87 -2.40 3.61 -2.93
N ALA A 88 -3.56 3.00 -2.65
CA ALA A 88 -3.71 1.92 -1.69
C ALA A 88 -2.79 0.73 -2.03
N THR A 89 -2.70 0.36 -3.31
CA THR A 89 -1.81 -0.74 -3.74
C THR A 89 -0.33 -0.44 -3.46
N ILE A 90 0.11 0.79 -3.69
CA ILE A 90 1.50 1.20 -3.51
C ILE A 90 1.82 1.30 -2.02
N ARG A 91 0.96 1.94 -1.22
CA ARG A 91 1.14 2.06 0.25
C ARG A 91 1.30 0.69 0.91
N LEU A 92 0.35 -0.22 0.67
CA LEU A 92 0.43 -1.58 1.21
C LEU A 92 1.62 -2.36 0.69
N GLY A 93 1.84 -2.33 -0.63
CA GLY A 93 2.92 -3.08 -1.25
C GLY A 93 4.30 -2.62 -0.78
N MET A 94 4.49 -1.31 -0.59
CA MET A 94 5.74 -0.75 -0.07
C MET A 94 5.96 -1.14 1.38
N LEU A 95 4.97 -0.99 2.26
CA LEU A 95 5.13 -1.37 3.67
C LEU A 95 5.44 -2.87 3.81
N ALA A 96 4.74 -3.72 3.05
CA ALA A 96 4.99 -5.16 3.03
C ALA A 96 6.39 -5.49 2.45
N ALA A 97 6.81 -4.79 1.40
CA ALA A 97 8.13 -4.98 0.81
C ALA A 97 9.25 -4.54 1.75
N LEU A 98 9.06 -3.45 2.50
CA LEU A 98 10.00 -2.95 3.50
C LEU A 98 10.14 -3.91 4.68
N ASP A 99 9.04 -4.44 5.21
CA ASP A 99 9.08 -5.47 6.28
C ASP A 99 9.86 -6.70 5.79
N LYS A 100 9.53 -7.21 4.58
CA LYS A 100 10.19 -8.37 4.00
C LYS A 100 11.69 -8.12 3.77
N LEU A 101 12.06 -6.96 3.25
CA LEU A 101 13.46 -6.58 3.03
C LEU A 101 14.24 -6.51 4.35
N ASN A 102 13.61 -6.02 5.41
CA ASN A 102 14.18 -5.95 6.76
C ASN A 102 14.00 -7.25 7.58
N LYS A 103 13.66 -8.36 6.90
CA LYS A 103 13.50 -9.70 7.51
C LYS A 103 12.49 -9.73 8.67
N ARG A 104 11.46 -8.89 8.60
CA ARG A 104 10.34 -8.89 9.52
C ARG A 104 9.24 -9.82 9.00
N SER A 105 8.52 -10.44 9.94
CA SER A 105 7.29 -11.17 9.62
C SER A 105 6.23 -10.19 9.12
N LEU A 106 5.42 -10.63 8.17
CA LEU A 106 4.29 -9.86 7.67
C LEU A 106 3.21 -9.75 8.77
N ASP A 107 2.84 -8.52 9.14
CA ASP A 107 1.82 -8.22 10.13
C ASP A 107 0.67 -7.49 9.44
N LEU A 108 -0.35 -8.24 9.01
CA LEU A 108 -1.44 -7.71 8.20
C LEU A 108 -2.28 -6.63 8.92
N PRO A 109 -2.67 -6.80 10.20
CA PRO A 109 -3.30 -5.72 10.98
C PRO A 109 -2.46 -4.44 11.01
N TRP A 110 -1.15 -4.54 11.25
CA TRP A 110 -0.26 -3.37 11.26
C TRP A 110 -0.16 -2.70 9.88
N LEU A 111 -0.07 -3.49 8.81
CA LEU A 111 -0.05 -2.98 7.43
C LEU A 111 -1.33 -2.20 7.11
N ILE A 112 -2.49 -2.78 7.42
CA ILE A 112 -3.80 -2.15 7.22
C ILE A 112 -3.87 -0.86 8.03
N GLN A 113 -3.51 -0.88 9.31
CA GLN A 113 -3.59 0.31 10.17
C GLN A 113 -2.67 1.43 9.69
N THR A 114 -1.42 1.11 9.38
CA THR A 114 -0.40 2.09 8.95
C THR A 114 -0.75 2.66 7.58
N ALA A 115 -1.14 1.81 6.62
CA ALA A 115 -1.52 2.26 5.29
C ALA A 115 -2.84 3.06 5.30
N THR A 116 -3.80 2.69 6.15
CA THR A 116 -5.04 3.47 6.37
C THR A 116 -4.74 4.85 6.93
N ALA A 117 -3.79 4.97 7.88
CA ALA A 117 -3.40 6.27 8.41
C ALA A 117 -2.78 7.19 7.34
N LEU A 118 -2.11 6.62 6.34
CA LEU A 118 -1.56 7.35 5.19
C LEU A 118 -2.62 7.68 4.13
N GLU A 119 -3.58 6.79 3.89
CA GLU A 119 -4.65 7.00 2.90
C GLU A 119 -5.74 7.96 3.43
N GLY A 120 -6.01 7.92 4.74
CA GLY A 120 -7.08 8.67 5.41
C GLY A 120 -8.39 7.90 5.56
N HIS A 121 -8.60 6.84 4.76
CA HIS A 121 -9.78 5.98 4.81
C HIS A 121 -9.41 4.49 4.61
N PRO A 122 -10.19 3.55 5.17
CA PRO A 122 -9.81 2.14 5.26
C PRO A 122 -10.27 1.26 4.10
N ASP A 123 -11.27 1.67 3.32
CA ASP A 123 -11.98 0.84 2.34
C ASP A 123 -11.06 0.21 1.28
N ASN A 124 -10.29 1.03 0.53
CA ASN A 124 -9.36 0.56 -0.48
C ASN A 124 -8.20 -0.21 0.14
N ILE A 125 -7.65 0.25 1.27
CA ILE A 125 -6.55 -0.43 1.97
C ILE A 125 -6.99 -1.83 2.42
N THR A 126 -8.14 -1.93 3.08
CA THR A 126 -8.63 -3.19 3.62
C THR A 126 -8.98 -4.16 2.51
N ALA A 127 -9.60 -3.69 1.41
CA ALA A 127 -9.88 -4.52 0.25
C ALA A 127 -8.60 -5.04 -0.42
N ALA A 128 -7.59 -4.17 -0.57
CA ALA A 128 -6.32 -4.55 -1.17
C ALA A 128 -5.53 -5.55 -0.31
N ALA A 129 -5.66 -5.44 1.02
CA ALA A 129 -4.96 -6.30 1.98
C ALA A 129 -5.63 -7.66 2.18
N LEU A 130 -6.97 -7.70 2.26
CA LEU A 130 -7.74 -8.91 2.58
C LEU A 130 -8.27 -9.63 1.34
N GLY A 131 -8.41 -8.93 0.21
CA GLY A 131 -9.11 -9.44 -0.97
C GLY A 131 -10.64 -9.47 -0.81
N GLY A 132 -11.33 -9.84 -1.89
CA GLY A 132 -12.79 -9.94 -1.90
C GLY A 132 -13.52 -8.62 -1.61
N PHE A 133 -14.77 -8.75 -1.15
CA PHE A 133 -15.58 -7.63 -0.66
C PHE A 133 -15.36 -7.45 0.84
N VAL A 134 -15.11 -6.22 1.27
CA VAL A 134 -14.90 -5.86 2.66
C VAL A 134 -15.85 -4.76 3.10
N VAL A 135 -16.23 -4.81 4.38
CA VAL A 135 -16.95 -3.75 5.06
C VAL A 135 -16.05 -3.21 6.17
N CYS A 136 -15.80 -1.91 6.12
CA CYS A 136 -14.95 -1.18 7.04
C CYS A 136 -15.80 -0.29 7.94
N GLY A 137 -15.42 -0.19 9.21
CA GLY A 137 -16.07 0.66 10.21
C GLY A 137 -15.05 1.57 10.89
N GLY A 138 -15.51 2.73 11.36
CA GLY A 138 -14.67 3.66 12.12
C GLY A 138 -14.40 3.22 13.56
N GLN A 139 -13.57 4.01 14.27
CA GLN A 139 -13.17 3.79 15.67
C GLN A 139 -14.29 4.06 16.70
N LYS A 140 -15.47 4.54 16.27
CA LYS A 140 -16.60 4.88 17.13
C LYS A 140 -17.90 4.23 16.60
N PRO A 141 -18.87 3.89 17.47
CA PRO A 141 -20.11 3.28 17.05
C PRO A 141 -20.90 4.16 16.08
N ALA A 142 -21.48 3.51 15.07
CA ALA A 142 -22.58 4.04 14.29
C ALA A 142 -23.66 2.94 14.21
N ARG A 143 -24.92 3.31 14.41
CA ARG A 143 -26.04 2.37 14.41
C ARG A 143 -26.61 2.26 13.00
N ALA A 144 -26.61 1.05 12.44
CA ALA A 144 -27.52 0.70 11.36
C ALA A 144 -28.92 0.58 11.96
N LYS A 145 -29.90 1.33 11.41
CA LYS A 145 -31.32 1.15 11.75
C LYS A 145 -31.87 -0.07 11.03
#